data_AF-A0A2N1DXR3-F1
#
_entry.id   AF-A0A2N1DXR3-F1
#
_cell.length_a   1.000
_cell.length_b   1.000
_cell.length_c   1.000
_cell.angle_alpha   90.00
_cell.angle_beta   90.00
_cell.angle_gamma   90.00
#
_symmetry.space_group_name_H-M   'P 1'
#
loop_
_entity.id
_entity.type
_entity.pdbx_description
1 polymer ?
#
loop_
_entity_poly.entity_id
_entity_poly.type
_entity_poly.pdbx_seq_one_letter_code
_entity_poly.pdbx_strand_id
1 'polypeptide(L)'
;MGLETNSELDQANLRIVVATIAIVYISVLGFLPGHSLDTYLPVILYIFLFLLASIALRQVIARWPGHYPARRIFGMLHDYTGTSFGLVVGGEAALPLYAVMVWVNLGNGMRYGSRYLAIATGLALLALLIVYQLTPWWQAQPFMVLMLMITSTVIPVYAHILLERTRKASEQAIAANLEKSRFLAQASHDLRQPIHSIGLFTACLREARLGDDERRLVDNIDRSLLNVSQLFRSILDLYTLDNGRLLPKHQVIHLGDFLADLVRQNAEAARWAGVELRLRPCAHWVLVDPGMLATMVQNLLSNCFKYGAQRPVLIGARIRDNRLVVEVHDQGRGIAGEHLAKVFEEFYRVRQLRDKDVEGVGLGLSIVKRLGQLMGLQVSLRSRVGRGTSVSLHGLALATAPAQPALRDDARQAGLLSGLKVCLVEDDHNVLLATQALLERWGCEVQAESTGQGLVSDCDIIVADYDLGNHATGIECIDHLRRQRGWAVPALILTGHDVEKIQAALHDRQIAILSKPVRPAELRGALRELSQGKTIA
;
A
#
# COMPACT_ATOMS: atom_id res chain seq x y z
N MET A 1 11.75 6.05 1.66
CA MET A 1 13.13 6.60 1.61
C MET A 1 13.61 6.42 0.17
N GLY A 2 13.59 7.49 -0.61
CA GLY A 2 13.67 7.43 -2.07
C GLY A 2 15.06 7.07 -2.58
N LEU A 3 15.11 6.27 -3.65
CA LEU A 3 16.23 6.25 -4.59
C LEU A 3 16.31 7.63 -5.26
N GLU A 4 16.79 8.65 -4.56
CA GLU A 4 17.44 9.77 -5.24
C GLU A 4 18.77 9.24 -5.78
N THR A 5 18.72 8.63 -6.96
CA THR A 5 19.89 8.38 -7.78
C THR A 5 20.67 9.69 -7.83
N ASN A 6 21.88 9.70 -7.27
CA ASN A 6 22.67 10.92 -7.13
C ASN A 6 23.15 11.36 -8.52
N SER A 7 22.28 12.08 -9.24
CA SER A 7 22.42 12.36 -10.67
C SER A 7 23.70 13.15 -10.98
N GLU A 8 24.23 13.86 -10.01
CA GLU A 8 25.51 14.56 -10.12
C GLU A 8 26.72 13.61 -10.06
N LEU A 9 26.63 12.56 -9.24
CA LEU A 9 27.63 11.49 -9.20
C LEU A 9 27.65 10.69 -10.51
N ASP A 10 26.47 10.43 -11.09
CA ASP A 10 26.35 9.76 -12.39
C ASP A 10 26.99 10.57 -13.52
N GLN A 11 26.79 11.90 -13.53
CA GLN A 11 27.46 12.78 -14.50
C GLN A 11 28.99 12.76 -14.29
N ALA A 12 29.47 12.78 -13.05
CA ALA A 12 30.90 12.75 -12.75
C ALA A 12 31.55 11.41 -13.13
N ASN A 13 30.88 10.28 -12.89
CA ASN A 13 31.33 8.96 -13.35
C ASN A 13 31.45 8.92 -14.88
N LEU A 14 30.42 9.42 -15.57
CA LEU A 14 30.38 9.42 -17.03
C LEU A 14 31.49 10.29 -17.63
N ARG A 15 31.77 11.46 -17.03
CA ARG A 15 32.88 12.33 -17.43
C ARG A 15 34.22 11.59 -17.44
N ILE A 16 34.51 10.82 -16.39
CA ILE A 16 35.75 10.03 -16.28
C ILE A 16 35.81 8.97 -17.37
N VAL A 17 34.72 8.23 -17.61
CA VAL A 17 34.65 7.21 -18.66
C VAL A 17 34.90 7.83 -20.03
N VAL A 18 34.22 8.93 -20.36
CA VAL A 18 34.34 9.58 -21.66
C VAL A 18 35.73 10.19 -21.87
N ALA A 19 36.31 10.83 -20.85
CA ALA A 19 37.67 11.35 -20.93
C ALA A 19 38.72 10.24 -21.11
N THR A 20 38.50 9.07 -20.48
CA THR A 20 39.36 7.88 -20.66
C THR A 20 39.27 7.33 -22.08
N ILE A 21 38.07 7.32 -22.68
CA ILE A 21 37.92 6.92 -24.09
C ILE A 21 38.59 7.94 -25.01
N ALA A 22 38.43 9.24 -24.73
CA ALA A 22 39.01 10.31 -25.52
C ALA A 22 40.55 10.29 -25.51
N ILE A 23 41.19 10.07 -24.35
CA ILE A 23 42.65 9.99 -24.27
C ILE A 23 43.19 8.77 -25.04
N VAL A 24 42.51 7.63 -24.96
CA VAL A 24 42.88 6.43 -25.73
C VAL A 24 42.75 6.70 -27.22
N TYR A 25 41.63 7.29 -27.67
CA TYR A 25 41.41 7.64 -29.07
C TYR A 25 42.53 8.54 -29.64
N ILE A 26 42.86 9.63 -28.93
CA ILE A 26 43.89 10.58 -29.38
C ILE A 26 45.30 9.97 -29.31
N SER A 27 45.56 9.10 -28.33
CA SER A 27 46.85 8.39 -28.25
C SER A 27 47.02 7.45 -29.44
N VAL A 28 45.97 6.72 -29.82
CA VAL A 28 46.00 5.80 -30.98
C VAL A 28 46.20 6.56 -32.30
N LEU A 29 45.56 7.73 -32.46
CA LEU A 29 45.74 8.61 -33.61
C LEU A 29 47.22 8.96 -33.87
N GLY A 30 47.99 9.20 -32.82
CA GLY A 30 49.41 9.54 -32.92
C GLY A 30 50.31 8.42 -33.49
N PHE A 31 49.81 7.18 -33.55
CA PHE A 31 50.51 6.02 -34.11
C PHE A 31 50.03 5.65 -35.53
N LEU A 32 49.04 6.36 -36.08
CA LEU A 32 48.54 6.09 -37.43
C LEU A 32 49.48 6.64 -38.52
N PRO A 33 49.54 5.99 -39.70
CA PRO A 33 50.35 6.46 -40.82
C PRO A 33 49.98 7.89 -41.22
N GLY A 34 50.96 8.80 -41.30
CA GLY A 34 50.74 10.20 -41.64
C GLY A 34 50.51 11.14 -40.44
N HIS A 35 50.48 10.60 -39.23
CA HIS A 35 50.38 11.37 -37.98
C HIS A 35 51.63 11.17 -37.11
N SER A 36 51.98 12.16 -36.29
CA SER A 36 53.03 12.04 -35.28
C SER A 36 52.48 12.29 -33.88
N LEU A 37 53.01 11.56 -32.91
CA LEU A 37 52.57 11.65 -31.52
C LEU A 37 52.86 13.03 -30.93
N ASP A 38 53.92 13.70 -31.38
CA ASP A 38 54.29 15.05 -30.97
C ASP A 38 53.20 16.10 -31.25
N THR A 39 52.45 15.93 -32.35
CA THR A 39 51.33 16.83 -32.69
C THR A 39 50.18 16.73 -31.68
N TYR A 40 49.94 15.54 -31.12
CA TYR A 40 48.83 15.30 -30.20
C TYR A 40 49.23 15.32 -28.73
N LEU A 41 50.52 15.33 -28.42
CA LEU A 41 51.04 15.35 -27.06
C LEU A 41 50.44 16.45 -26.18
N PRO A 42 50.25 17.71 -26.64
CA PRO A 42 49.59 18.74 -25.83
C PRO A 42 48.13 18.39 -25.49
N VAL A 43 47.41 17.75 -26.42
CA VAL A 43 46.02 17.32 -26.21
C VAL A 43 45.95 16.17 -25.22
N ILE A 44 46.83 15.19 -25.34
CA ILE A 44 46.93 14.04 -24.42
C ILE A 44 47.23 14.52 -23.00
N LEU A 45 48.22 15.41 -22.84
CA LEU A 45 48.58 15.98 -21.54
C LEU A 45 47.42 16.78 -20.92
N TYR A 46 46.72 17.57 -21.73
CA TYR A 46 45.55 18.30 -21.25
C TYR A 46 44.41 17.37 -20.83
N ILE A 47 44.07 16.35 -21.63
CA ILE A 47 43.00 15.40 -21.27
C ILE A 47 43.38 14.60 -20.02
N PHE A 48 44.67 14.31 -19.82
CA PHE A 48 45.15 13.69 -18.58
C PHE A 48 44.94 14.59 -17.36
N LEU A 49 45.28 15.89 -17.45
CA LEU A 49 45.00 16.87 -16.39
C LEU A 49 43.49 17.04 -16.16
N PHE A 50 42.70 17.08 -17.24
CA PHE A 50 41.24 17.10 -17.18
C PHE A 50 40.69 15.87 -16.44
N LEU A 51 41.25 14.69 -16.68
CA LEU A 51 40.85 13.44 -16.04
C LEU A 51 41.16 13.47 -14.53
N LEU A 52 42.35 13.95 -14.14
CA LEU A 52 42.71 14.12 -12.72
C LEU A 52 41.76 15.10 -12.01
N ALA A 53 41.47 16.24 -12.64
CA ALA A 53 40.50 17.21 -12.12
C ALA A 53 39.08 16.60 -12.02
N SER A 54 38.69 15.78 -12.99
CA SER A 54 37.39 15.07 -13.00
C SER A 54 37.27 14.06 -11.87
N ILE A 55 38.35 13.32 -11.58
CA ILE A 55 38.42 12.38 -10.45
C ILE A 55 38.32 13.13 -9.12
N ALA A 56 39.04 14.24 -8.97
CA ALA A 56 38.97 15.07 -7.77
C ALA A 56 37.54 15.63 -7.57
N LEU A 57 36.93 16.18 -8.63
CA LEU A 57 35.55 16.69 -8.58
C LEU A 57 34.55 15.59 -8.22
N ARG A 58 34.70 14.38 -8.77
CA ARG A 58 33.89 13.21 -8.38
C ARG A 58 34.03 12.89 -6.90
N GLN A 59 35.25 12.88 -6.35
CA GLN A 59 35.47 12.63 -4.93
C GLN A 59 34.80 13.68 -4.04
N VAL A 60 34.84 14.95 -4.46
CA VAL A 60 34.12 16.04 -3.76
C VAL A 60 32.61 15.81 -3.78
N ILE A 61 32.03 15.42 -4.93
CA ILE A 61 30.60 15.12 -5.05
C ILE A 61 30.19 13.93 -4.17
N ALA A 62 31.02 12.88 -4.15
CA ALA A 62 30.78 11.70 -3.31
C ALA A 62 30.86 12.02 -1.81
N ARG A 63 31.78 12.91 -1.41
CA ARG A 63 31.97 13.31 0.00
C ARG A 63 30.91 14.30 0.47
N TRP A 64 30.38 15.13 -0.42
CA TRP A 64 29.37 16.15 -0.11
C TRP A 64 28.17 16.02 -1.06
N PRO A 65 27.30 15.01 -0.87
CA PRO A 65 26.10 14.84 -1.68
C PRO A 65 25.10 15.97 -1.38
N GLY A 66 24.38 16.42 -2.39
CA GLY A 66 23.37 17.48 -2.25
C GLY A 66 23.19 18.32 -3.52
N HIS A 67 22.31 19.32 -3.45
CA HIS A 67 22.02 20.21 -4.58
C HIS A 67 22.93 21.45 -4.55
N TYR A 68 24.00 21.45 -5.37
CA TYR A 68 24.94 22.57 -5.46
C TYR A 68 24.99 23.13 -6.90
N PRO A 69 24.20 24.18 -7.21
CA PRO A 69 24.14 24.76 -8.56
C PRO A 69 25.50 25.23 -9.10
N ALA A 70 26.30 25.89 -8.25
CA ALA A 70 27.63 26.37 -8.63
C ALA A 70 28.57 25.22 -9.04
N ARG A 71 28.51 24.09 -8.32
CA ARG A 71 29.30 22.89 -8.63
C ARG A 71 28.91 22.26 -9.96
N ARG A 72 27.60 22.25 -10.28
CA ARG A 72 27.09 21.78 -11.58
C ARG A 72 27.58 22.67 -12.73
N ILE A 73 27.49 24.00 -12.57
CA ILE A 73 27.99 24.95 -13.57
C ILE A 73 29.50 24.80 -13.75
N PHE A 74 30.27 24.67 -12.65
CA PHE A 74 31.70 24.41 -12.72
C PHE A 74 32.00 23.11 -13.49
N GLY A 75 31.26 22.03 -13.22
CA GLY A 75 31.38 20.80 -13.97
C GLY A 75 31.09 20.96 -15.48
N MET A 76 30.07 21.74 -15.84
CA MET A 76 29.76 22.04 -17.25
C MET A 76 30.86 22.86 -17.93
N LEU A 77 31.35 23.91 -17.26
CA LEU A 77 32.46 24.71 -17.77
C LEU A 77 33.70 23.86 -17.98
N HIS A 78 34.04 23.03 -17.00
CA HIS A 78 35.13 22.05 -17.11
C HIS A 78 34.95 21.18 -18.36
N ASP A 79 33.78 20.55 -18.53
CA ASP A 79 33.46 19.71 -19.69
C ASP A 79 33.63 20.44 -21.03
N TYR A 80 33.04 21.64 -21.18
CA TYR A 80 33.10 22.40 -22.43
C TYR A 80 34.47 22.97 -22.73
N THR A 81 35.20 23.45 -21.72
CA THR A 81 36.59 23.88 -21.89
C THR A 81 37.44 22.70 -22.36
N GLY A 82 37.22 21.51 -21.80
CA GLY A 82 37.99 20.33 -22.18
C GLY A 82 37.74 19.87 -23.61
N THR A 83 36.48 19.82 -24.04
CA THR A 83 36.15 19.51 -25.45
C THR A 83 36.65 20.58 -26.40
N SER A 84 36.54 21.86 -26.05
CA SER A 84 37.02 22.96 -26.90
C SER A 84 38.53 22.93 -27.08
N PHE A 85 39.30 22.69 -26.01
CA PHE A 85 40.75 22.58 -26.11
C PHE A 85 41.17 21.46 -27.06
N GLY A 86 40.54 20.29 -26.93
CA GLY A 86 40.79 19.16 -27.82
C GLY A 86 40.47 19.47 -29.28
N LEU A 87 39.38 20.19 -29.56
CA LEU A 87 38.97 20.59 -30.91
C LEU A 87 39.87 21.66 -31.54
N VAL A 88 40.36 22.64 -30.75
CA VAL A 88 41.26 23.70 -31.24
C VAL A 88 42.63 23.14 -31.60
N VAL A 89 43.21 22.32 -30.71
CA VAL A 89 44.59 21.84 -30.88
C VAL A 89 44.65 20.57 -31.75
N GLY A 90 43.66 19.69 -31.67
CA GLY A 90 43.67 18.40 -32.35
C GLY A 90 43.23 18.42 -33.83
N GLY A 91 42.77 19.57 -34.35
CA GLY A 91 42.39 19.73 -35.75
C GLY A 91 41.28 18.79 -36.23
N GLU A 92 41.32 18.39 -37.50
CA GLU A 92 40.31 17.50 -38.12
C GLU A 92 40.19 16.14 -37.41
N ALA A 93 41.31 15.56 -37.00
CA ALA A 93 41.35 14.26 -36.33
C ALA A 93 40.59 14.26 -34.98
N ALA A 94 40.41 15.43 -34.36
CA ALA A 94 39.70 15.59 -33.10
C ALA A 94 38.18 15.79 -33.26
N LEU A 95 37.64 15.83 -34.49
CA LEU A 95 36.19 15.97 -34.73
C LEU A 95 35.31 15.01 -33.92
N PRO A 96 35.68 13.74 -33.66
CA PRO A 96 34.87 12.86 -32.80
C PRO A 96 34.65 13.37 -31.37
N LEU A 97 35.48 14.29 -30.86
CA LEU A 97 35.24 14.96 -29.57
C LEU A 97 33.97 15.84 -29.59
N TYR A 98 33.49 16.25 -30.77
CA TYR A 98 32.18 16.89 -30.88
C TYR A 98 31.04 16.01 -30.39
N ALA A 99 31.11 14.69 -30.62
CA ALA A 99 30.08 13.77 -30.12
C ALA A 99 30.02 13.78 -28.58
N VAL A 100 31.18 13.94 -27.92
CA VAL A 100 31.27 14.13 -26.46
C VAL A 100 30.55 15.41 -26.05
N MET A 101 30.74 16.50 -26.79
CA MET A 101 30.12 17.80 -26.51
C MET A 101 28.59 17.73 -26.59
N VAL A 102 28.03 17.07 -27.62
CA VAL A 102 26.58 16.84 -27.74
C VAL A 102 26.07 15.97 -26.59
N TRP A 103 26.82 14.93 -26.23
CA TRP A 103 26.46 14.04 -25.14
C TRP A 103 26.48 14.75 -23.77
N VAL A 104 27.48 15.60 -23.52
CA VAL A 104 27.54 16.46 -22.32
C VAL A 104 26.31 17.35 -22.27
N ASN A 105 25.93 17.96 -23.40
CA ASN A 105 24.75 18.82 -23.47
C ASN A 105 23.47 18.06 -23.09
N LEU A 106 23.22 16.92 -23.73
CA LEU A 106 22.07 16.06 -23.45
C LEU A 106 22.07 15.52 -22.02
N GLY A 107 23.23 15.07 -21.53
CA GLY A 107 23.40 14.52 -20.19
C GLY A 107 23.03 15.50 -19.09
N ASN A 108 23.41 16.76 -19.23
CA ASN A 108 23.04 17.82 -18.30
C ASN A 108 21.52 18.08 -18.31
N GLY A 109 20.88 18.04 -19.47
CA GLY A 109 19.43 18.20 -19.58
C GLY A 109 18.63 17.06 -18.98
N MET A 110 19.02 15.82 -19.25
CA MET A 110 18.32 14.63 -18.73
C MET A 110 18.48 14.50 -17.21
N ARG A 111 19.63 14.88 -16.65
CA ARG A 111 19.94 14.70 -15.22
C ARG A 111 19.49 15.86 -14.35
N TYR A 112 19.56 17.09 -14.86
CA TYR A 112 19.30 18.30 -14.08
C TYR A 112 18.08 19.09 -14.56
N GLY A 113 17.48 18.73 -15.70
CA GLY A 113 16.25 19.31 -16.23
C GLY A 113 16.46 20.36 -17.32
N SER A 114 15.34 20.85 -17.87
CA SER A 114 15.31 21.73 -19.06
C SER A 114 16.13 23.02 -18.90
N ARG A 115 16.16 23.63 -17.70
CA ARG A 115 16.96 24.83 -17.44
C ARG A 115 18.46 24.59 -17.67
N TYR A 116 18.96 23.44 -17.22
CA TYR A 116 20.35 23.05 -17.40
C TYR A 116 20.63 22.59 -18.83
N LEU A 117 19.65 22.02 -19.54
CA LEU A 117 19.76 21.75 -20.98
C LEU A 117 19.94 23.05 -21.79
N ALA A 118 19.17 24.09 -21.45
CA ALA A 118 19.27 25.40 -22.10
C ALA A 118 20.63 26.06 -21.84
N ILE A 119 21.10 26.04 -20.57
CA ILE A 119 22.43 26.55 -20.20
C ILE A 119 23.51 25.77 -20.95
N ALA A 120 23.44 24.44 -20.94
CA ALA A 120 24.40 23.59 -21.61
C ALA A 120 24.41 23.80 -23.13
N THR A 121 23.25 24.08 -23.75
CA THR A 121 23.16 24.40 -25.18
C THR A 121 23.81 25.76 -25.48
N GLY A 122 23.55 26.77 -24.65
CA GLY A 122 24.21 28.08 -24.79
C GLY A 122 25.73 27.98 -24.64
N LEU A 123 26.21 27.23 -23.64
CA LEU A 123 27.65 26.97 -23.45
C LEU A 123 28.25 26.21 -24.63
N ALA A 124 27.54 25.23 -25.19
CA ALA A 124 28.01 24.47 -26.34
C ALA A 124 28.17 25.35 -27.60
N LEU A 125 27.17 26.19 -27.88
CA LEU A 125 27.22 27.12 -29.02
C LEU A 125 28.34 28.16 -28.86
N LEU A 126 28.51 28.69 -27.64
CA LEU A 126 29.61 29.60 -27.32
C LEU A 126 30.98 28.93 -27.50
N ALA A 127 31.12 27.70 -27.00
CA ALA A 127 32.34 26.92 -27.14
C ALA A 127 32.68 26.63 -28.61
N LEU A 128 31.71 26.22 -29.42
CA LEU A 128 31.90 26.03 -30.87
C LEU A 128 32.26 27.34 -31.59
N LEU A 129 31.68 28.48 -31.16
CA LEU A 129 32.04 29.80 -31.71
C LEU A 129 33.49 30.16 -31.39
N ILE A 130 33.94 29.89 -30.17
CA ILE A 130 35.34 30.09 -29.76
C ILE A 130 36.27 29.19 -30.60
N VAL A 131 35.93 27.91 -30.76
CA VAL A 131 36.72 26.97 -31.60
C VAL A 131 36.82 27.48 -33.04
N TYR A 132 35.72 27.98 -33.62
CA TYR A 132 35.69 28.57 -34.95
C TYR A 132 36.60 29.80 -35.08
N GLN A 133 36.59 30.71 -34.10
CA GLN A 133 37.42 31.92 -34.14
C GLN A 133 38.91 31.62 -34.02
N LEU A 134 39.28 30.59 -33.25
CA LEU A 134 40.67 30.25 -32.98
C LEU A 134 41.30 29.31 -34.02
N THR A 135 40.49 28.68 -34.89
CA THR A 135 40.97 27.61 -35.78
C THR A 135 40.75 27.98 -37.25
N PRO A 136 41.79 28.41 -38.00
CA PRO A 136 41.67 28.81 -39.40
C PRO A 136 41.07 27.72 -40.31
N TRP A 137 41.35 26.44 -40.02
CA TRP A 137 40.77 25.32 -40.77
C TRP A 137 39.24 25.23 -40.64
N TRP A 138 38.68 25.55 -39.47
CA TRP A 138 37.22 25.60 -39.27
C TRP A 138 36.59 26.75 -40.06
N GLN A 139 37.31 27.87 -40.19
CA GLN A 139 36.88 29.02 -40.99
C GLN A 139 36.83 28.68 -42.49
N ALA A 140 37.71 27.80 -42.95
CA ALA A 140 37.68 27.28 -44.32
C ALA A 140 36.52 26.30 -44.59
N GLN A 141 35.85 25.78 -43.54
CA GLN A 141 34.77 24.79 -43.64
C GLN A 141 33.46 25.29 -42.99
N PRO A 142 32.87 26.40 -43.48
CA PRO A 142 31.73 27.05 -42.80
C PRO A 142 30.48 26.15 -42.71
N PHE A 143 30.25 25.28 -43.70
CA PHE A 143 29.10 24.36 -43.69
C PHE A 143 29.22 23.26 -42.63
N MET A 144 30.44 22.80 -42.34
CA MET A 144 30.67 21.86 -41.25
C MET A 144 30.31 22.51 -39.91
N VAL A 145 30.80 23.73 -39.66
CA VAL A 145 30.50 24.47 -38.42
C VAL A 145 29.01 24.75 -38.28
N LEU A 146 28.35 25.15 -39.37
CA LEU A 146 26.90 25.32 -39.39
C LEU A 146 26.17 24.02 -39.02
N MET A 147 26.60 22.87 -39.57
CA MET A 147 26.05 21.56 -39.23
C MET A 147 26.23 21.22 -37.75
N LEU A 148 27.40 21.49 -37.16
CA LEU A 148 27.67 21.30 -35.72
C LEU A 148 26.81 22.24 -34.84
N MET A 149 26.60 23.49 -35.24
CA MET A 149 25.72 24.42 -34.53
C MET A 149 24.25 23.99 -34.57
N ILE A 150 23.77 23.59 -35.76
CA ILE A 150 22.41 23.09 -35.95
C ILE A 150 22.19 21.83 -35.10
N THR A 151 23.08 20.85 -35.18
CA THR A 151 22.96 19.61 -34.41
C THR A 151 23.04 19.85 -32.89
N SER A 152 23.88 20.79 -32.45
CA SER A 152 23.97 21.21 -31.04
C SER A 152 22.73 21.96 -30.53
N THR A 153 21.84 22.41 -31.43
CA THR A 153 20.59 23.08 -31.08
C THR A 153 19.39 22.13 -31.23
N VAL A 154 19.27 21.44 -32.36
CA VAL A 154 18.13 20.59 -32.71
C VAL A 154 18.02 19.38 -31.79
N ILE A 155 19.14 18.72 -31.46
CA ILE A 155 19.13 17.53 -30.59
C ILE A 155 18.62 17.88 -29.18
N PRO A 156 19.15 18.90 -28.48
CA PRO A 156 18.61 19.35 -27.20
C PRO A 156 17.14 19.78 -27.26
N VAL A 157 16.72 20.52 -28.29
CA VAL A 157 15.33 20.95 -28.44
C VAL A 157 14.40 19.75 -28.57
N TYR A 158 14.77 18.77 -29.40
CA TYR A 158 14.01 17.53 -29.54
C TYR A 158 13.93 16.76 -28.22
N ALA A 159 15.06 16.63 -27.51
CA ALA A 159 15.10 15.99 -26.20
C ALA A 159 14.23 16.71 -25.17
N HIS A 160 14.21 18.05 -25.17
CA HIS A 160 13.34 18.83 -24.30
C HIS A 160 11.86 18.54 -24.55
N ILE A 161 11.43 18.54 -25.82
CA ILE A 161 10.05 18.25 -26.22
C ILE A 161 9.66 16.82 -25.78
N LEU A 162 10.54 15.85 -25.99
CA LEU A 162 10.29 14.46 -25.62
C LEU A 162 10.15 14.32 -24.11
N LEU A 163 11.08 14.87 -23.33
CA LEU A 163 11.04 14.84 -21.87
C LEU A 163 9.76 15.49 -21.33
N GLU A 164 9.34 16.62 -21.91
CA GLU A 164 8.13 17.31 -21.48
C GLU A 164 6.85 16.55 -21.83
N ARG A 165 6.79 15.92 -23.01
CA ARG A 165 5.67 15.04 -23.39
C ARG A 165 5.58 13.83 -22.47
N THR A 166 6.69 13.15 -22.21
CA THR A 166 6.73 12.00 -21.31
C THR A 166 6.31 12.39 -19.90
N ARG A 167 6.79 13.55 -19.41
CA ARG A 167 6.40 14.07 -18.10
C ARG A 167 4.90 14.37 -18.02
N LYS A 168 4.34 15.10 -19.00
CA LYS A 168 2.90 15.41 -19.04
C LYS A 168 2.04 14.15 -19.13
N ALA A 169 2.42 13.19 -19.96
CA ALA A 169 1.71 11.91 -20.07
C ALA A 169 1.76 11.13 -18.75
N SER A 170 2.91 11.13 -18.06
CA SER A 170 3.05 10.51 -16.74
C SER A 170 2.18 11.21 -15.69
N GLU A 171 2.18 12.55 -15.65
CA GLU A 171 1.36 13.33 -14.71
C GLU A 171 -0.14 13.09 -14.96
N GLN A 172 -0.58 13.06 -16.23
CA GLN A 172 -1.95 12.74 -16.61
C GLN A 172 -2.35 11.31 -16.22
N ALA A 173 -1.49 10.32 -16.45
CA ALA A 173 -1.75 8.94 -16.07
C ALA A 173 -1.89 8.78 -14.54
N ILE A 174 -1.03 9.45 -13.76
CA ILE A 174 -1.10 9.45 -12.29
C ILE A 174 -2.38 10.13 -11.81
N ALA A 175 -2.73 11.30 -12.37
CA ALA A 175 -3.95 12.03 -12.03
C ALA A 175 -5.20 11.20 -12.31
N ALA A 176 -5.31 10.60 -13.51
CA ALA A 176 -6.43 9.75 -13.89
C ALA A 176 -6.56 8.53 -12.94
N ASN A 177 -5.45 7.94 -12.52
CA ASN A 177 -5.49 6.82 -11.59
C ASN A 177 -5.93 7.25 -10.17
N LEU A 178 -5.49 8.41 -9.70
CA LEU A 178 -5.93 8.99 -8.43
C LEU A 178 -7.43 9.28 -8.44
N GLU A 179 -7.95 9.87 -9.52
CA GLU A 179 -9.37 10.17 -9.68
C GLU A 179 -10.20 8.88 -9.72
N LYS A 180 -9.77 7.88 -10.50
CA LYS A 180 -10.41 6.56 -10.54
C LYS A 180 -10.45 5.92 -9.15
N SER A 181 -9.37 6.01 -8.39
CA SER A 181 -9.29 5.49 -7.02
C SER A 181 -10.26 6.19 -6.07
N ARG A 182 -10.35 7.53 -6.14
CA ARG A 182 -11.26 8.33 -5.30
C ARG A 182 -12.72 8.05 -5.65
N PHE A 183 -13.05 7.98 -6.94
CA PHE A 183 -14.39 7.64 -7.41
C PHE A 183 -14.86 6.29 -6.87
N LEU A 184 -14.00 5.26 -6.94
CA LEU A 184 -14.31 3.93 -6.44
C LEU A 184 -14.46 3.90 -4.91
N ALA A 185 -13.61 4.63 -4.17
CA ALA A 185 -13.73 4.74 -2.72
C ALA A 185 -15.04 5.42 -2.29
N GLN A 186 -15.44 6.50 -2.96
CA GLN A 186 -16.70 7.19 -2.70
C GLN A 186 -17.89 6.28 -3.04
N ALA A 187 -17.88 5.65 -4.22
CA ALA A 187 -18.92 4.70 -4.61
C ALA A 187 -19.05 3.54 -3.60
N SER A 188 -17.94 3.07 -3.01
CA SER A 188 -17.99 2.07 -1.94
C SER A 188 -18.80 2.56 -0.74
N HIS A 189 -18.55 3.78 -0.31
CA HIS A 189 -19.17 4.34 0.87
C HIS A 189 -20.68 4.45 0.65
N ASP A 190 -21.05 5.03 -0.49
CA ASP A 190 -22.43 5.33 -0.85
C ASP A 190 -23.26 4.07 -1.12
N LEU A 191 -22.62 2.96 -1.51
CA LEU A 191 -23.27 1.65 -1.66
C LEU A 191 -23.31 0.83 -0.37
N ARG A 192 -22.35 1.03 0.55
CA ARG A 192 -22.29 0.31 1.83
C ARG A 192 -23.44 0.71 2.75
N GLN A 193 -23.77 2.00 2.81
CA GLN A 193 -24.84 2.53 3.66
C GLN A 193 -26.23 1.92 3.36
N PRO A 194 -26.73 1.90 2.11
CA PRO A 194 -28.02 1.30 1.83
C PRO A 194 -28.03 -0.22 2.06
N ILE A 195 -26.93 -0.92 1.76
CA ILE A 195 -26.79 -2.36 2.08
C ILE A 195 -26.85 -2.59 3.59
N HIS A 196 -26.18 -1.76 4.40
CA HIS A 196 -26.24 -1.87 5.85
C HIS A 196 -27.66 -1.64 6.37
N SER A 197 -28.34 -0.61 5.86
CA SER A 197 -29.72 -0.28 6.23
C SER A 197 -30.71 -1.41 5.88
N ILE A 198 -30.63 -1.97 4.67
CA ILE A 198 -31.48 -3.11 4.27
C ILE A 198 -31.18 -4.35 5.13
N GLY A 199 -29.92 -4.54 5.57
CA GLY A 199 -29.53 -5.61 6.49
C GLY A 199 -30.17 -5.47 7.88
N LEU A 200 -30.27 -4.24 8.39
CA LEU A 200 -30.96 -3.97 9.65
C LEU A 200 -32.47 -4.19 9.53
N PHE A 201 -33.11 -3.74 8.43
CA PHE A 201 -34.54 -3.95 8.21
C PHE A 201 -34.91 -5.43 8.05
N THR A 202 -34.07 -6.22 7.38
CA THR A 202 -34.26 -7.67 7.27
C THR A 202 -34.08 -8.38 8.61
N ALA A 203 -33.13 -7.96 9.45
CA ALA A 203 -33.00 -8.44 10.82
C ALA A 203 -34.25 -8.14 11.67
N CYS A 204 -34.79 -6.92 11.60
CA CYS A 204 -36.03 -6.55 12.29
C CYS A 204 -37.24 -7.39 11.83
N LEU A 205 -37.37 -7.64 10.52
CA LEU A 205 -38.43 -8.49 9.98
C LEU A 205 -38.32 -9.93 10.48
N ARG A 206 -37.10 -10.47 10.62
CA ARG A 206 -36.85 -11.83 11.11
C ARG A 206 -37.32 -12.08 12.54
N GLU A 207 -37.39 -11.03 13.36
CA GLU A 207 -37.82 -11.08 14.76
C GLU A 207 -39.33 -10.80 14.92
N ALA A 208 -40.02 -10.41 13.85
CA ALA A 208 -41.47 -10.27 13.84
C ALA A 208 -42.18 -11.64 13.80
N ARG A 209 -43.44 -11.69 14.26
CA ARG A 209 -44.30 -12.88 14.14
C ARG A 209 -44.75 -13.04 12.67
N LEU A 210 -43.85 -13.56 11.85
CA LEU A 210 -44.08 -13.88 10.44
C LEU A 210 -44.62 -15.31 10.29
N GLY A 211 -45.39 -15.55 9.21
CA GLY A 211 -45.68 -16.90 8.74
C GLY A 211 -44.44 -17.55 8.12
N ASP A 212 -44.51 -18.86 7.86
CA ASP A 212 -43.36 -19.64 7.36
C ASP A 212 -42.88 -19.18 5.97
N ASP A 213 -43.78 -18.69 5.12
CA ASP A 213 -43.45 -18.22 3.77
C ASP A 213 -42.84 -16.80 3.80
N GLU A 214 -43.33 -15.89 4.64
CA GLU A 214 -42.72 -14.57 4.81
C GLU A 214 -41.32 -14.67 5.44
N ARG A 215 -41.14 -15.60 6.39
CA ARG A 215 -39.82 -15.84 7.01
C ARG A 215 -38.80 -16.34 5.99
N ARG A 216 -39.21 -17.23 5.09
CA ARG A 216 -38.38 -17.70 3.96
C ARG A 216 -38.01 -16.58 2.99
N LEU A 217 -38.93 -15.66 2.70
CA LEU A 217 -38.67 -14.50 1.86
C LEU A 217 -37.64 -13.57 2.50
N VAL A 218 -37.78 -13.28 3.80
CA VAL A 218 -36.81 -12.47 4.55
C VAL A 218 -35.41 -13.11 4.57
N ASP A 219 -35.32 -14.43 4.80
CA ASP A 219 -34.05 -15.16 4.76
C ASP A 219 -33.41 -15.16 3.36
N ASN A 220 -34.20 -15.08 2.30
CA ASN A 220 -33.70 -14.97 0.92
C ASN A 220 -33.21 -13.55 0.59
N ILE A 221 -33.88 -12.52 1.11
CA ILE A 221 -33.46 -11.12 0.95
C ILE A 221 -32.13 -10.91 1.70
N ASP A 222 -32.02 -11.36 2.95
CA ASP A 222 -30.81 -11.24 3.77
C ASP A 222 -29.60 -11.94 3.09
N ARG A 223 -29.81 -13.16 2.56
CA ARG A 223 -28.80 -13.87 1.77
C ARG A 223 -28.38 -13.10 0.51
N SER A 224 -29.33 -12.56 -0.24
CA SER A 224 -29.05 -11.77 -1.43
C SER A 224 -28.27 -10.50 -1.09
N LEU A 225 -28.57 -9.88 0.05
CA LEU A 225 -27.93 -8.68 0.53
C LEU A 225 -26.48 -8.93 0.99
N LEU A 226 -26.26 -10.01 1.74
CA LEU A 226 -24.94 -10.49 2.15
C LEU A 226 -24.08 -10.79 0.91
N ASN A 227 -24.65 -11.44 -0.10
CA ASN A 227 -23.97 -11.72 -1.37
C ASN A 227 -23.57 -10.41 -2.08
N VAL A 228 -24.49 -9.45 -2.24
CA VAL A 228 -24.19 -8.16 -2.88
C VAL A 228 -23.14 -7.36 -2.09
N SER A 229 -23.24 -7.34 -0.76
CA SER A 229 -22.25 -6.72 0.12
C SER A 229 -20.84 -7.32 -0.07
N GLN A 230 -20.77 -8.65 -0.13
CA GLN A 230 -19.52 -9.37 -0.34
C GLN A 230 -18.95 -9.13 -1.74
N LEU A 231 -19.80 -9.03 -2.77
CA LEU A 231 -19.37 -8.71 -4.14
C LEU A 231 -18.80 -7.30 -4.24
N PHE A 232 -19.46 -6.32 -3.63
CA PHE A 232 -18.94 -4.95 -3.61
C PHE A 232 -17.63 -4.87 -2.87
N ARG A 233 -17.54 -5.41 -1.65
CA ARG A 233 -16.27 -5.49 -0.91
C ARG A 233 -15.18 -6.15 -1.76
N SER A 234 -15.48 -7.27 -2.41
CA SER A 234 -14.54 -7.99 -3.27
C SER A 234 -14.03 -7.14 -4.44
N ILE A 235 -14.91 -6.41 -5.13
CA ILE A 235 -14.52 -5.52 -6.24
C ILE A 235 -13.64 -4.37 -5.71
N LEU A 236 -14.02 -3.79 -4.58
CA LEU A 236 -13.34 -2.63 -4.00
C LEU A 236 -11.99 -2.98 -3.40
N ASP A 237 -11.90 -4.12 -2.71
CA ASP A 237 -10.65 -4.68 -2.24
C ASP A 237 -9.72 -4.85 -3.45
N LEU A 238 -10.20 -5.42 -4.55
CA LEU A 238 -9.43 -5.61 -5.78
C LEU A 238 -8.84 -4.28 -6.32
N TYR A 239 -9.68 -3.25 -6.44
CA TYR A 239 -9.24 -1.94 -6.90
C TYR A 239 -8.32 -1.21 -5.91
N THR A 240 -8.48 -1.44 -4.60
CA THR A 240 -7.61 -0.84 -3.58
C THR A 240 -6.25 -1.54 -3.54
N LEU A 241 -6.23 -2.85 -3.77
CA LEU A 241 -5.03 -3.69 -3.88
C LEU A 241 -4.20 -3.37 -5.15
N ASP A 242 -4.84 -2.91 -6.23
CA ASP A 242 -4.17 -2.51 -7.47
C ASP A 242 -3.40 -1.20 -7.39
N ASN A 243 -3.81 -0.31 -6.49
CA ASN A 243 -3.18 1.00 -6.34
C ASN A 243 -1.98 1.04 -5.37
N GLY A 244 -1.62 -0.11 -4.77
CA GLY A 244 -0.47 -0.21 -3.86
C GLY A 244 -0.58 0.65 -2.58
N ARG A 245 -1.77 1.16 -2.27
CA ARG A 245 -2.03 2.05 -1.12
C ARG A 245 -2.31 1.31 0.19
N LEU A 246 -2.59 0.01 0.11
CA LEU A 246 -2.80 -0.85 1.28
C LEU A 246 -1.46 -1.39 1.76
N LEU A 247 -1.04 -0.97 2.95
CA LEU A 247 0.11 -1.52 3.67
C LEU A 247 -0.42 -2.48 4.75
N PRO A 248 0.08 -3.73 4.85
CA PRO A 248 -0.38 -4.67 5.86
C PRO A 248 -0.01 -4.22 7.28
N LYS A 249 -0.98 -4.23 8.19
CA LYS A 249 -0.79 -3.90 9.61
C LYS A 249 -0.45 -5.16 10.39
N HIS A 250 0.84 -5.47 10.47
CA HIS A 250 1.31 -6.68 11.13
C HIS A 250 1.13 -6.62 12.65
N GLN A 251 0.47 -7.62 13.21
CA GLN A 251 0.26 -7.81 14.64
C GLN A 251 0.66 -9.23 15.04
N VAL A 252 1.12 -9.40 16.28
CA VAL A 252 1.42 -10.71 16.85
C VAL A 252 0.12 -11.30 17.38
N ILE A 253 -0.33 -12.42 16.78
CA ILE A 253 -1.58 -13.09 17.18
C ILE A 253 -1.34 -14.55 17.53
N HIS A 254 -2.15 -15.09 18.43
CA HIS A 254 -2.23 -16.52 18.67
C HIS A 254 -3.07 -17.18 17.57
N LEU A 255 -2.43 -17.93 16.68
CA LEU A 255 -3.08 -18.45 15.48
C LEU A 255 -4.15 -19.49 15.81
N GLY A 256 -3.95 -20.28 16.86
CA GLY A 256 -4.93 -21.28 17.30
C GLY A 256 -6.28 -20.66 17.63
N ASP A 257 -6.27 -19.63 18.46
CA ASP A 257 -7.48 -18.92 18.89
C ASP A 257 -8.10 -18.19 17.71
N PHE A 258 -7.28 -17.53 16.89
CA PHE A 258 -7.74 -16.85 15.68
C PHE A 258 -8.49 -17.79 14.73
N LEU A 259 -7.96 -18.99 14.45
CA LEU A 259 -8.63 -19.97 13.60
C LEU A 259 -9.86 -20.57 14.28
N ALA A 260 -9.83 -20.77 15.60
CA ALA A 260 -10.98 -21.25 16.36
C ALA A 260 -12.14 -20.25 16.30
N ASP A 261 -11.85 -18.96 16.40
CA ASP A 261 -12.83 -17.88 16.30
C ASP A 261 -13.48 -17.85 14.92
N LEU A 262 -12.69 -17.98 13.86
CA LEU A 262 -13.21 -18.06 12.49
C LEU A 262 -14.10 -19.30 12.28
N VAL A 263 -13.72 -20.45 12.84
CA VAL A 263 -14.55 -21.66 12.78
C VAL A 263 -15.87 -21.46 13.52
N ARG A 264 -15.86 -20.83 14.70
CA ARG A 264 -17.10 -20.52 15.45
C ARG A 264 -18.01 -19.57 14.67
N GLN A 265 -17.44 -18.52 14.06
CA GLN A 265 -18.19 -17.55 13.25
C GLN A 265 -18.84 -18.19 12.01
N ASN A 266 -18.23 -19.25 11.46
CA ASN A 266 -18.74 -19.93 10.26
C ASN A 266 -19.52 -21.21 10.55
N ALA A 267 -19.75 -21.57 11.83
CA ALA A 267 -20.40 -22.82 12.20
C ALA A 267 -21.83 -22.93 11.66
N GLU A 268 -22.59 -21.83 11.68
CA GLU A 268 -23.95 -21.82 11.15
C GLU A 268 -23.99 -21.94 9.62
N ALA A 269 -23.15 -21.18 8.93
CA ALA A 269 -23.02 -21.26 7.47
C ALA A 269 -22.59 -22.66 7.01
N ALA A 270 -21.64 -23.28 7.73
CA ALA A 270 -21.21 -24.64 7.48
C ALA A 270 -22.35 -25.66 7.71
N ARG A 271 -23.12 -25.51 8.81
CA ARG A 271 -24.30 -26.34 9.09
C ARG A 271 -25.35 -26.24 7.97
N TRP A 272 -25.62 -25.04 7.48
CA TRP A 272 -26.56 -24.83 6.37
C TRP A 272 -26.06 -25.45 5.06
N ALA A 273 -24.75 -25.44 4.83
CA ALA A 273 -24.11 -26.09 3.70
C ALA A 273 -23.96 -27.62 3.88
N GLY A 274 -24.35 -28.19 5.01
CA GLY A 274 -24.16 -29.62 5.33
C GLY A 274 -22.69 -30.01 5.49
N VAL A 275 -21.82 -29.07 5.88
CA VAL A 275 -20.38 -29.25 6.01
C VAL A 275 -19.98 -29.21 7.49
N GLU A 276 -19.15 -30.18 7.91
CA GLU A 276 -18.54 -30.18 9.24
C GLU A 276 -17.18 -29.47 9.20
N LEU A 277 -17.00 -28.39 9.97
CA LEU A 277 -15.70 -27.73 10.12
C LEU A 277 -14.88 -28.41 11.21
N ARG A 278 -13.69 -28.92 10.85
CA ARG A 278 -12.74 -29.50 11.80
C ARG A 278 -11.51 -28.62 11.87
N LEU A 279 -11.17 -28.18 13.08
CA LEU A 279 -9.93 -27.45 13.35
C LEU A 279 -8.92 -28.38 14.00
N ARG A 280 -7.70 -28.43 13.47
CA ARG A 280 -6.54 -28.96 14.19
C ARG A 280 -5.97 -27.84 15.08
N PRO A 281 -6.04 -27.97 16.42
CA PRO A 281 -5.48 -26.97 17.31
C PRO A 281 -3.98 -26.76 17.04
N CYS A 282 -3.54 -25.51 17.16
CA CYS A 282 -2.12 -25.16 17.13
C CYS A 282 -1.86 -24.08 18.17
N ALA A 283 -0.66 -24.07 18.76
CA ALA A 283 -0.28 -23.14 19.82
C ALA A 283 0.79 -22.14 19.35
N HIS A 284 0.72 -21.75 18.08
CA HIS A 284 1.73 -20.91 17.44
C HIS A 284 1.31 -19.45 17.43
N TRP A 285 2.28 -18.58 17.69
CA TRP A 285 2.15 -17.14 17.53
C TRP A 285 2.74 -16.73 16.18
N VAL A 286 2.05 -15.85 15.47
CA VAL A 286 2.47 -15.39 14.14
C VAL A 286 2.38 -13.88 14.03
N LEU A 287 3.31 -13.28 13.29
CA LEU A 287 3.26 -11.87 12.92
C LEU A 287 2.54 -11.73 11.56
N VAL A 288 1.32 -11.21 11.56
CA VAL A 288 0.46 -11.12 10.37
C VAL A 288 -0.56 -9.99 10.51
N ASP A 289 -1.14 -9.52 9.41
CA ASP A 289 -2.34 -8.69 9.44
C ASP A 289 -3.58 -9.59 9.69
N PRO A 290 -4.26 -9.50 10.86
CA PRO A 290 -5.36 -10.40 11.19
C PRO A 290 -6.57 -10.21 10.29
N GLY A 291 -6.82 -8.99 9.82
CA GLY A 291 -7.93 -8.66 8.94
C GLY A 291 -7.73 -9.28 7.55
N MET A 292 -6.53 -9.10 6.97
CA MET A 292 -6.20 -9.69 5.69
C MET A 292 -6.19 -11.22 5.75
N LEU A 293 -5.63 -11.82 6.82
CA LEU A 293 -5.65 -13.26 7.01
C LEU A 293 -7.08 -13.80 7.16
N ALA A 294 -7.95 -13.11 7.90
CA ALA A 294 -9.35 -13.48 8.06
C ALA A 294 -10.07 -13.47 6.71
N THR A 295 -9.86 -12.42 5.90
CA THR A 295 -10.41 -12.32 4.55
C THR A 295 -9.93 -13.46 3.66
N MET A 296 -8.65 -13.83 3.73
CA MET A 296 -8.13 -14.97 2.98
C MET A 296 -8.82 -16.28 3.40
N VAL A 297 -8.85 -16.59 4.70
CA VAL A 297 -9.47 -17.83 5.21
C VAL A 297 -10.98 -17.86 4.93
N GLN A 298 -11.69 -16.74 5.06
CA GLN A 298 -13.12 -16.64 4.77
C GLN A 298 -13.42 -16.93 3.30
N ASN A 299 -12.60 -16.44 2.37
CA ASN A 299 -12.74 -16.74 0.94
C ASN A 299 -12.51 -18.23 0.64
N LEU A 300 -11.56 -18.86 1.34
CA LEU A 300 -11.34 -20.32 1.23
C LEU A 300 -12.52 -21.10 1.78
N LEU A 301 -13.02 -20.77 2.98
CA LEU A 301 -14.18 -21.42 3.59
C LEU A 301 -15.45 -21.27 2.76
N SER A 302 -15.70 -20.08 2.21
CA SER A 302 -16.83 -19.85 1.32
C SER A 302 -16.78 -20.76 0.09
N ASN A 303 -15.60 -20.94 -0.50
CA ASN A 303 -15.43 -21.91 -1.60
C ASN A 303 -15.66 -23.35 -1.13
N CYS A 304 -15.18 -23.73 0.05
CA CYS A 304 -15.43 -25.05 0.60
C CYS A 304 -16.93 -25.30 0.84
N PHE A 305 -17.71 -24.31 1.29
CA PHE A 305 -19.17 -24.48 1.46
C PHE A 305 -19.90 -24.61 0.13
N LYS A 306 -19.48 -23.84 -0.89
CA LYS A 306 -20.08 -23.88 -2.23
C LYS A 306 -19.76 -25.15 -3.01
N TYR A 307 -18.59 -25.74 -2.78
CA TYR A 307 -18.05 -26.82 -3.61
C TYR A 307 -17.77 -28.14 -2.86
N GLY A 308 -17.89 -28.15 -1.52
CA GLY A 308 -17.38 -29.18 -0.61
C GLY A 308 -18.18 -30.48 -0.51
N ALA A 309 -19.15 -30.72 -1.38
CA ALA A 309 -19.91 -31.98 -1.45
C ALA A 309 -20.50 -32.46 -0.12
N GLN A 310 -20.84 -31.55 0.81
CA GLN A 310 -21.36 -31.86 2.16
C GLN A 310 -20.42 -32.77 2.98
N ARG A 311 -19.11 -32.61 2.79
CA ARG A 311 -18.08 -33.39 3.51
C ARG A 311 -17.30 -32.50 4.48
N PRO A 312 -16.63 -33.11 5.48
CA PRO A 312 -15.85 -32.33 6.43
C PRO A 312 -14.73 -31.53 5.76
N VAL A 313 -14.53 -30.31 6.25
CA VAL A 313 -13.44 -29.42 5.86
C VAL A 313 -12.47 -29.32 7.02
N LEU A 314 -11.19 -29.60 6.77
CA LEU A 314 -10.13 -29.56 7.77
C LEU A 314 -9.32 -28.27 7.62
N ILE A 315 -9.20 -27.52 8.72
CA ILE A 315 -8.31 -26.37 8.84
C ILE A 315 -7.20 -26.74 9.82
N GLY A 316 -5.96 -26.40 9.48
CA GLY A 316 -4.83 -26.60 10.39
C GLY A 316 -3.64 -25.76 10.02
N ALA A 317 -2.63 -25.77 10.88
CA ALA A 317 -1.35 -25.14 10.63
C ALA A 317 -0.21 -26.14 10.88
N ARG A 318 0.88 -26.01 10.13
CA ARG A 318 2.11 -26.79 10.32
C ARG A 318 3.36 -25.96 10.04
N ILE A 319 4.46 -26.32 10.67
CA ILE A 319 5.76 -25.68 10.42
C ILE A 319 6.41 -26.34 9.19
N ARG A 320 6.93 -25.52 8.28
CA ARG A 320 7.80 -25.90 7.16
C ARG A 320 8.87 -24.84 6.98
N ASP A 321 10.13 -25.25 6.91
CA ASP A 321 11.28 -24.36 6.64
C ASP A 321 11.33 -23.13 7.57
N ASN A 322 11.10 -23.36 8.88
CA ASN A 322 11.04 -22.33 9.92
C ASN A 322 9.95 -21.25 9.73
N ARG A 323 8.96 -21.53 8.88
CA ARG A 323 7.76 -20.71 8.68
C ARG A 323 6.51 -21.54 8.91
N LEU A 324 5.42 -20.88 9.22
CA LEU A 324 4.14 -21.56 9.40
C LEU A 324 3.35 -21.58 8.09
N VAL A 325 2.67 -22.69 7.87
CA VAL A 325 1.78 -22.92 6.73
C VAL A 325 0.39 -23.21 7.27
N VAL A 326 -0.58 -22.35 6.93
CA VAL A 326 -2.00 -22.60 7.18
C VAL A 326 -2.57 -23.36 6.00
N GLU A 327 -3.31 -24.43 6.26
CA GLU A 327 -3.92 -25.26 5.22
C GLU A 327 -5.41 -25.46 5.46
N VAL A 328 -6.17 -25.35 4.37
CA VAL A 328 -7.60 -25.66 4.32
C VAL A 328 -7.78 -26.80 3.32
N HIS A 329 -8.37 -27.90 3.77
CA HIS A 329 -8.58 -29.11 2.97
C HIS A 329 -10.08 -29.42 2.91
N ASP A 330 -10.64 -29.46 1.71
CA ASP A 330 -11.99 -29.97 1.44
C ASP A 330 -11.94 -31.32 0.71
N GLN A 331 -13.04 -32.06 0.77
CA GLN A 331 -13.24 -33.31 0.05
C GLN A 331 -14.30 -33.17 -1.06
N GLY A 332 -14.40 -31.98 -1.65
CA GLY A 332 -15.39 -31.67 -2.67
C GLY A 332 -15.11 -32.31 -4.02
N ARG A 333 -15.77 -31.79 -5.06
CA ARG A 333 -15.64 -32.28 -6.45
C ARG A 333 -14.22 -32.19 -7.02
N GLY A 334 -13.35 -31.38 -6.42
CA GLY A 334 -12.02 -31.09 -6.94
C GLY A 334 -12.05 -30.31 -8.26
N ILE A 335 -10.86 -29.96 -8.74
CA ILE A 335 -10.63 -29.09 -9.89
C ILE A 335 -9.77 -29.86 -10.90
N ALA A 336 -10.16 -29.85 -12.19
CA ALA A 336 -9.39 -30.48 -13.25
C ALA A 336 -8.06 -29.73 -13.48
N GLY A 337 -7.01 -30.47 -13.86
CA GLY A 337 -5.65 -29.95 -13.97
C GLY A 337 -5.53 -28.72 -14.88
N GLU A 338 -6.29 -28.69 -15.97
CA GLU A 338 -6.34 -27.58 -16.94
C GLU A 338 -6.85 -26.26 -16.36
N HIS A 339 -7.60 -26.30 -15.26
CA HIS A 339 -8.16 -25.13 -14.61
C HIS A 339 -7.29 -24.60 -13.47
N LEU A 340 -6.35 -25.40 -12.94
CA LEU A 340 -5.58 -25.05 -11.73
C LEU A 340 -4.77 -23.76 -11.85
N ALA A 341 -4.28 -23.45 -13.06
CA ALA A 341 -3.58 -22.18 -13.31
C ALA A 341 -4.55 -20.98 -13.38
N LYS A 342 -5.75 -21.21 -13.91
CA LYS A 342 -6.74 -20.17 -14.23
C LYS A 342 -7.68 -19.85 -13.07
N VAL A 343 -7.84 -20.73 -12.08
CA VAL A 343 -8.72 -20.47 -10.91
C VAL A 343 -8.29 -19.30 -10.04
N PHE A 344 -7.08 -18.77 -10.25
CA PHE A 344 -6.62 -17.53 -9.62
C PHE A 344 -6.84 -16.28 -10.49
N GLU A 345 -7.33 -16.44 -11.73
CA GLU A 345 -7.69 -15.33 -12.61
C GLU A 345 -9.05 -14.75 -12.19
N GLU A 346 -9.19 -13.45 -12.39
CA GLU A 346 -10.41 -12.72 -12.05
C GLU A 346 -11.56 -13.13 -12.96
N PHE A 347 -12.76 -13.26 -12.38
CA PHE A 347 -13.98 -13.66 -13.07
C PHE A 347 -13.95 -15.06 -13.70
N TYR A 348 -12.86 -15.81 -13.50
CA TYR A 348 -12.71 -17.15 -14.03
C TYR A 348 -13.54 -18.15 -13.22
N ARG A 349 -14.36 -18.93 -13.92
CA ARG A 349 -15.18 -19.99 -13.34
C ARG A 349 -15.11 -21.25 -14.20
N VAL A 350 -14.94 -22.40 -13.55
CA VAL A 350 -15.10 -23.70 -14.20
C VAL A 350 -16.59 -23.92 -14.42
N ARG A 351 -17.07 -23.79 -15.66
CA ARG A 351 -18.48 -24.02 -16.03
C ARG A 351 -18.65 -25.48 -16.47
N GLN A 352 -19.37 -26.29 -15.68
CA GLN A 352 -19.86 -27.59 -16.14
C GLN A 352 -21.37 -27.54 -16.47
N LEU A 353 -21.85 -28.44 -17.34
CA LEU A 353 -23.25 -28.50 -17.83
C LEU A 353 -24.34 -28.63 -16.73
N ARG A 354 -23.95 -28.92 -15.48
CA ARG A 354 -24.85 -29.03 -14.29
C ARG A 354 -24.71 -27.88 -13.28
N ASP A 355 -23.88 -26.87 -13.52
CA ASP A 355 -23.57 -25.78 -12.55
C ASP A 355 -24.51 -24.57 -12.62
N LYS A 356 -25.74 -24.73 -13.13
CA LYS A 356 -26.69 -23.60 -13.27
C LYS A 356 -27.04 -22.91 -11.93
N ASP A 357 -26.81 -23.59 -10.81
CA ASP A 357 -27.30 -23.15 -9.48
C ASP A 357 -26.20 -22.70 -8.49
N VAL A 358 -24.92 -22.63 -8.90
CA VAL A 358 -23.84 -22.20 -7.97
C VAL A 358 -23.55 -20.70 -8.13
N GLU A 359 -23.97 -19.90 -7.14
CA GLU A 359 -23.75 -18.44 -7.09
C GLU A 359 -22.30 -18.04 -6.75
N GLY A 360 -21.71 -17.14 -7.54
CA GLY A 360 -20.40 -16.54 -7.28
C GLY A 360 -19.78 -15.84 -8.49
N VAL A 361 -19.03 -14.76 -8.26
CA VAL A 361 -18.43 -13.92 -9.33
C VAL A 361 -17.02 -14.38 -9.74
N GLY A 362 -16.38 -15.28 -9.00
CA GLY A 362 -15.05 -15.81 -9.35
C GLY A 362 -13.88 -14.93 -8.87
N LEU A 363 -14.07 -14.15 -7.81
CA LEU A 363 -13.03 -13.27 -7.25
C LEU A 363 -12.35 -13.83 -5.98
N GLY A 364 -12.91 -14.84 -5.34
CA GLY A 364 -12.43 -15.26 -4.02
C GLY A 364 -10.98 -15.74 -4.01
N LEU A 365 -10.57 -16.56 -4.99
CA LEU A 365 -9.19 -17.04 -5.08
C LEU A 365 -8.21 -15.98 -5.60
N SER A 366 -8.65 -15.06 -6.47
CA SER A 366 -7.80 -13.94 -6.91
C SER A 366 -7.50 -12.98 -5.75
N ILE A 367 -8.48 -12.71 -4.88
CA ILE A 367 -8.29 -11.94 -3.64
C ILE A 367 -7.29 -12.64 -2.72
N VAL A 368 -7.44 -13.95 -2.49
CA VAL A 368 -6.49 -14.72 -1.67
C VAL A 368 -5.07 -14.60 -2.24
N LYS A 369 -4.89 -14.76 -3.55
CA LYS A 369 -3.57 -14.61 -4.18
C LYS A 369 -2.99 -13.21 -4.00
N ARG A 370 -3.81 -12.16 -4.14
CA ARG A 370 -3.37 -10.77 -4.05
C ARG A 370 -3.02 -10.35 -2.62
N LEU A 371 -3.85 -10.72 -1.65
CA LEU A 371 -3.54 -10.53 -0.22
C LEU A 371 -2.29 -11.30 0.19
N GLY A 372 -2.12 -12.52 -0.33
CA GLY A 372 -0.88 -13.27 -0.16
C GLY A 372 0.34 -12.50 -0.66
N GLN A 373 0.29 -11.99 -1.89
CA GLN A 373 1.39 -11.18 -2.44
C GLN A 373 1.70 -9.94 -1.60
N LEU A 374 0.68 -9.20 -1.12
CA LEU A 374 0.89 -8.02 -0.27
C LEU A 374 1.51 -8.35 1.09
N MET A 375 1.10 -9.47 1.70
CA MET A 375 1.66 -9.92 2.98
C MET A 375 2.97 -10.72 2.82
N GLY A 376 3.48 -10.90 1.60
CA GLY A 376 4.65 -11.75 1.34
C GLY A 376 4.41 -13.24 1.59
N LEU A 377 3.14 -13.68 1.57
CA LEU A 377 2.74 -15.07 1.69
C LEU A 377 2.61 -15.74 0.32
N GLN A 378 3.11 -16.96 0.20
CA GLN A 378 2.92 -17.76 -1.01
C GLN A 378 1.65 -18.59 -0.89
N VAL A 379 0.75 -18.48 -1.86
CA VAL A 379 -0.48 -19.27 -1.93
C VAL A 379 -0.27 -20.44 -2.88
N SER A 380 -0.55 -21.67 -2.44
CA SER A 380 -0.50 -22.86 -3.30
C SER A 380 -1.82 -23.63 -3.24
N LEU A 381 -2.28 -24.13 -4.38
CA LEU A 381 -3.50 -24.94 -4.47
C LEU A 381 -3.16 -26.31 -5.09
N ARG A 382 -3.62 -27.38 -4.46
CA ARG A 382 -3.56 -28.75 -4.96
C ARG A 382 -4.98 -29.30 -5.01
N SER A 383 -5.43 -29.79 -6.15
CA SER A 383 -6.77 -30.38 -6.28
C SER A 383 -6.72 -31.59 -7.18
N ARG A 384 -7.61 -32.55 -6.93
CA ARG A 384 -7.83 -33.71 -7.80
C ARG A 384 -9.32 -33.97 -7.91
N VAL A 385 -9.80 -34.12 -9.15
CA VAL A 385 -11.21 -34.39 -9.44
C VAL A 385 -11.69 -35.61 -8.63
N GLY A 386 -12.82 -35.45 -7.93
CA GLY A 386 -13.43 -36.44 -7.05
C GLY A 386 -12.73 -36.68 -5.71
N ARG A 387 -11.62 -35.98 -5.43
CA ARG A 387 -10.83 -36.14 -4.19
C ARG A 387 -10.78 -34.88 -3.33
N GLY A 388 -11.20 -33.73 -3.85
CA GLY A 388 -11.24 -32.45 -3.15
C GLY A 388 -10.08 -31.52 -3.46
N THR A 389 -10.03 -30.40 -2.74
CA THR A 389 -9.02 -29.34 -2.91
C THR A 389 -8.33 -29.01 -1.59
N SER A 390 -7.04 -28.70 -1.68
CA SER A 390 -6.18 -28.28 -0.59
C SER A 390 -5.54 -26.95 -0.96
N VAL A 391 -5.79 -25.92 -0.16
CA VAL A 391 -5.15 -24.61 -0.32
C VAL A 391 -4.23 -24.36 0.88
N SER A 392 -3.01 -23.94 0.60
CA SER A 392 -1.98 -23.68 1.61
C SER A 392 -1.48 -22.24 1.50
N LEU A 393 -1.43 -21.56 2.64
CA LEU A 393 -0.88 -20.22 2.82
C LEU A 393 0.48 -20.36 3.49
N HIS A 394 1.55 -20.22 2.72
CA HIS A 394 2.93 -20.37 3.19
C HIS A 394 3.52 -19.01 3.56
N GLY A 395 4.48 -19.01 4.47
CA GLY A 395 5.34 -17.85 4.69
C GLY A 395 5.08 -17.08 5.99
N LEU A 396 4.11 -17.52 6.81
CA LEU A 396 3.79 -16.86 8.08
C LEU A 396 5.00 -16.91 9.01
N ALA A 397 5.45 -15.73 9.44
CA ALA A 397 6.56 -15.60 10.36
C ALA A 397 6.13 -16.00 11.77
N LEU A 398 6.86 -16.94 12.38
CA LEU A 398 6.70 -17.28 13.78
C LEU A 398 7.07 -16.07 14.63
N ALA A 399 6.25 -15.77 15.62
CA ALA A 399 6.49 -14.76 16.63
C ALA A 399 6.57 -15.43 18.00
N THR A 400 7.14 -14.72 18.98
CA THR A 400 7.04 -15.09 20.39
C THR A 400 5.77 -14.50 20.97
N ALA A 401 5.15 -15.22 21.91
CA ALA A 401 4.03 -14.70 22.68
C ALA A 401 4.41 -13.33 23.29
N PRO A 402 3.53 -12.31 23.23
CA PRO A 402 3.69 -11.13 24.04
C PRO A 402 3.78 -11.54 25.52
N ALA A 403 4.66 -10.91 26.29
CA ALA A 403 4.67 -11.11 27.74
C ALA A 403 3.37 -10.54 28.31
N GLN A 404 2.39 -11.39 28.63
CA GLN A 404 1.14 -10.99 29.27
C GLN A 404 1.02 -11.60 30.68
N PRO A 405 0.49 -10.84 31.66
CA PRO A 405 0.19 -11.36 32.99
C PRO A 405 -0.95 -12.39 32.92
N ALA A 406 -0.90 -13.39 33.80
CA ALA A 406 -1.81 -14.53 33.80
C ALA A 406 -3.31 -14.15 33.86
N LEU A 407 -4.09 -14.69 32.92
CA LEU A 407 -5.56 -14.61 32.89
C LEU A 407 -6.15 -15.35 34.10
N ARG A 408 -7.00 -14.67 34.88
CA ARG A 408 -7.80 -15.24 35.99
C ARG A 408 -9.21 -15.60 35.51
N ASP A 409 -9.68 -16.75 35.98
CA ASP A 409 -10.92 -17.48 35.68
C ASP A 409 -12.20 -16.68 35.32
N ASP A 410 -12.84 -17.13 34.24
CA ASP A 410 -14.09 -16.62 33.63
C ASP A 410 -15.38 -16.97 34.38
N ALA A 411 -15.35 -17.88 35.37
CA ALA A 411 -16.58 -18.43 35.95
C ALA A 411 -17.27 -17.54 37.01
N ARG A 412 -16.63 -16.46 37.51
CA ARG A 412 -17.21 -15.53 38.50
C ARG A 412 -17.82 -14.26 37.92
N GLN A 413 -17.76 -14.06 36.60
CA GLN A 413 -17.80 -12.71 36.02
C GLN A 413 -19.17 -12.23 35.51
N ALA A 414 -20.24 -13.05 35.59
CA ALA A 414 -21.55 -12.71 35.00
C ALA A 414 -22.28 -11.51 35.67
N GLY A 415 -21.86 -11.06 36.86
CA GLY A 415 -22.55 -10.01 37.64
C GLY A 415 -21.98 -8.58 37.56
N LEU A 416 -20.95 -8.30 36.74
CA LEU A 416 -20.16 -7.06 36.83
C LEU A 416 -20.67 -5.83 36.04
N LEU A 417 -21.69 -5.97 35.18
CA LEU A 417 -22.20 -4.86 34.34
C LEU A 417 -23.61 -4.39 34.77
N SER A 418 -24.28 -5.13 35.65
CA SER A 418 -25.62 -4.77 36.10
C SER A 418 -25.55 -3.55 37.03
N GLY A 419 -26.33 -2.50 36.73
CA GLY A 419 -26.38 -1.24 37.47
C GLY A 419 -25.31 -0.21 37.07
N LEU A 420 -24.52 -0.46 36.04
CA LEU A 420 -23.49 0.47 35.56
C LEU A 420 -24.13 1.62 34.78
N LYS A 421 -23.88 2.87 35.19
CA LYS A 421 -24.40 4.05 34.48
C LYS A 421 -23.51 4.41 33.29
N VAL A 422 -24.03 4.32 32.07
CA VAL A 422 -23.28 4.60 30.84
C VAL A 422 -23.87 5.83 30.14
N CYS A 423 -23.03 6.82 29.86
CA CYS A 423 -23.39 7.92 28.96
C CYS A 423 -22.94 7.55 27.54
N LEU A 424 -23.90 7.37 26.64
CA LEU A 424 -23.68 7.01 25.24
C LEU A 424 -23.91 8.23 24.34
N VAL A 425 -22.92 8.58 23.51
CA VAL A 425 -23.01 9.71 22.58
C VAL A 425 -22.71 9.23 21.15
N GLU A 426 -23.68 9.34 20.25
CA GLU A 426 -23.59 8.86 18.86
C GLU A 426 -24.52 9.71 17.97
N ASP A 427 -24.02 10.22 16.85
CA ASP A 427 -24.78 11.11 15.95
C ASP A 427 -25.76 10.35 15.04
N ASP A 428 -25.43 9.12 14.65
CA ASP A 428 -26.35 8.24 13.93
C ASP A 428 -27.42 7.66 14.86
N HIS A 429 -28.66 8.10 14.68
CA HIS A 429 -29.80 7.69 15.49
C HIS A 429 -30.03 6.17 15.53
N ASN A 430 -29.76 5.46 14.43
CA ASN A 430 -29.95 4.01 14.39
C ASN A 430 -28.86 3.29 15.19
N VAL A 431 -27.62 3.77 15.10
CA VAL A 431 -26.49 3.22 15.88
C VAL A 431 -26.67 3.51 17.37
N LEU A 432 -27.15 4.71 17.70
CA LEU A 432 -27.47 5.12 19.07
C LEU A 432 -28.48 4.17 19.72
N LEU A 433 -29.63 3.96 19.06
CA LEU A 433 -30.70 3.07 19.56
C LEU A 433 -30.23 1.62 19.69
N ALA A 434 -29.49 1.11 18.71
CA ALA A 434 -28.99 -0.26 18.74
C ALA A 434 -27.98 -0.49 19.87
N THR A 435 -27.07 0.47 20.08
CA THR A 435 -26.05 0.40 21.14
C THR A 435 -26.69 0.56 22.52
N GLN A 436 -27.65 1.47 22.67
CA GLN A 436 -28.44 1.63 23.90
C GLN A 436 -29.14 0.31 24.28
N ALA A 437 -29.91 -0.28 23.37
CA ALA A 437 -30.65 -1.50 23.63
C ALA A 437 -29.73 -2.68 24.02
N LEU A 438 -28.54 -2.75 23.43
CA LEU A 438 -27.53 -3.76 23.76
C LEU A 438 -27.00 -3.60 25.19
N LEU A 439 -26.68 -2.36 25.59
CA LEU A 439 -26.15 -2.02 26.92
C LEU A 439 -27.20 -2.22 28.02
N GLU A 440 -28.45 -1.79 27.79
CA GLU A 440 -29.57 -2.00 28.72
C GLU A 440 -29.84 -3.50 28.93
N ARG A 441 -29.73 -4.31 27.87
CA ARG A 441 -29.87 -5.77 27.97
C ARG A 441 -28.75 -6.43 28.78
N TRP A 442 -27.59 -5.79 28.91
CA TRP A 442 -26.51 -6.24 29.82
C TRP A 442 -26.71 -5.75 31.26
N GLY A 443 -27.78 -5.00 31.53
CA GLY A 443 -28.15 -4.48 32.83
C GLY A 443 -27.58 -3.10 33.14
N CYS A 444 -27.01 -2.39 32.16
CA CYS A 444 -26.54 -1.02 32.33
C CYS A 444 -27.71 -0.03 32.37
N GLU A 445 -27.55 1.08 33.09
CA GLU A 445 -28.43 2.25 33.00
C GLU A 445 -27.85 3.21 31.97
N VAL A 446 -28.52 3.42 30.84
CA VAL A 446 -27.96 4.15 29.70
C VAL A 446 -28.63 5.52 29.54
N GLN A 447 -27.81 6.57 29.49
CA GLN A 447 -28.21 7.89 29.02
C GLN A 447 -27.69 8.06 27.60
N ALA A 448 -28.59 8.00 26.61
CA ALA A 448 -28.27 8.06 25.19
C ALA A 448 -28.54 9.45 24.60
N GLU A 449 -27.55 10.03 23.92
CA GLU A 449 -27.58 11.41 23.45
C GLU A 449 -26.99 11.50 22.04
N SER A 450 -27.58 12.32 21.19
CA SER A 450 -27.13 12.47 19.79
C SER A 450 -26.09 13.58 19.59
N THR A 451 -25.81 14.36 20.64
CA THR A 451 -24.88 15.49 20.60
C THR A 451 -24.07 15.56 21.88
N GLY A 452 -22.80 15.94 21.75
CA GLY A 452 -21.91 16.14 22.90
C GLY A 452 -22.01 17.52 23.57
N GLN A 453 -22.86 18.43 23.07
CA GLN A 453 -22.94 19.81 23.57
C GLN A 453 -23.90 19.96 24.76
N GLY A 454 -23.44 20.65 25.82
CA GLY A 454 -24.28 20.97 26.99
C GLY A 454 -24.68 19.74 27.82
N LEU A 455 -23.98 18.62 27.62
CA LEU A 455 -24.36 17.34 28.18
C LEU A 455 -24.04 17.28 29.68
N VAL A 456 -25.04 16.88 30.46
CA VAL A 456 -24.96 16.66 31.90
C VAL A 456 -25.31 15.21 32.19
N SER A 457 -24.37 14.47 32.78
CA SER A 457 -24.59 13.05 33.13
C SER A 457 -23.94 12.68 34.45
N ASP A 458 -24.58 11.81 35.24
CA ASP A 458 -24.00 11.18 36.44
C ASP A 458 -23.40 9.80 36.13
N CYS A 459 -22.93 9.60 34.89
CA CYS A 459 -22.41 8.32 34.44
C CYS A 459 -21.13 7.87 35.15
N ASP A 460 -20.93 6.56 35.11
CA ASP A 460 -19.73 5.86 35.55
C ASP A 460 -18.75 5.65 34.40
N ILE A 461 -19.24 5.52 33.17
CA ILE A 461 -18.46 5.34 31.95
C ILE A 461 -19.08 6.17 30.82
N ILE A 462 -18.20 6.77 30.00
CA ILE A 462 -18.58 7.47 28.78
C ILE A 462 -18.27 6.57 27.57
N VAL A 463 -19.22 6.40 26.66
CA VAL A 463 -19.03 5.76 25.35
C VAL A 463 -19.41 6.80 24.30
N ALA A 464 -18.45 7.22 23.48
CA ALA A 464 -18.69 8.25 22.47
C ALA A 464 -18.21 7.80 21.10
N ASP A 465 -18.96 8.11 20.04
CA ASP A 465 -18.40 8.08 18.69
C ASP A 465 -17.34 9.17 18.54
N TYR A 466 -16.31 8.90 17.75
CA TYR A 466 -15.27 9.87 17.45
C TYR A 466 -15.81 11.04 16.62
N ASP A 467 -16.65 10.75 15.62
CA ASP A 467 -17.22 11.75 14.71
C ASP A 467 -18.67 12.04 15.09
N LEU A 468 -18.92 13.13 15.83
CA LEU A 468 -20.28 13.55 16.23
C LEU A 468 -20.83 14.64 15.29
N GLY A 469 -20.60 14.49 13.98
CA GLY A 469 -20.95 15.48 12.97
C GLY A 469 -20.19 16.82 13.05
N ASN A 470 -20.79 17.90 12.54
CA ASN A 470 -20.14 19.22 12.40
C ASN A 470 -20.02 20.03 13.72
N HIS A 471 -20.41 19.47 14.86
CA HIS A 471 -20.68 20.25 16.07
C HIS A 471 -19.74 19.96 17.25
N ALA A 472 -19.10 18.78 17.31
CA ALA A 472 -18.06 18.42 18.28
C ALA A 472 -17.38 17.09 17.88
N THR A 473 -16.22 16.79 18.45
CA THR A 473 -15.63 15.44 18.41
C THR A 473 -15.95 14.65 19.69
N GLY A 474 -15.90 13.31 19.62
CA GLY A 474 -16.06 12.45 20.80
C GLY A 474 -15.07 12.77 21.92
N ILE A 475 -13.85 13.19 21.56
CA ILE A 475 -12.82 13.62 22.52
C ILE A 475 -13.26 14.88 23.28
N GLU A 476 -13.79 15.88 22.56
CA GLU A 476 -14.28 17.12 23.18
C GLU A 476 -15.46 16.86 24.13
N CYS A 477 -16.34 15.92 23.75
CA CYS A 477 -17.44 15.49 24.60
C CYS A 477 -16.94 14.84 25.90
N ILE A 478 -15.98 13.92 25.80
CA ILE A 478 -15.38 13.27 26.96
C ILE A 478 -14.71 14.29 27.89
N ASP A 479 -13.96 15.24 27.34
CA ASP A 479 -13.32 16.30 28.13
C ASP A 479 -14.34 17.20 28.84
N HIS A 480 -15.45 17.52 28.17
CA HIS A 480 -16.51 18.32 28.75
C HIS A 480 -17.13 17.62 29.96
N LEU A 481 -17.51 16.35 29.80
CA LEU A 481 -18.06 15.53 30.88
C LEU A 481 -17.06 15.35 32.04
N ARG A 482 -15.78 15.09 31.76
CA ARG A 482 -14.74 14.99 32.81
C ARG A 482 -14.59 16.29 33.61
N ARG A 483 -14.58 17.45 32.93
CA ARG A 483 -14.54 18.77 33.58
C ARG A 483 -15.76 19.01 34.44
N GLN A 484 -16.94 18.67 33.94
CA GLN A 484 -18.19 18.80 34.66
C GLN A 484 -18.24 17.90 35.91
N ARG A 485 -17.72 16.68 35.81
CA ARG A 485 -17.68 15.69 36.91
C ARG A 485 -16.60 15.97 37.94
N GLY A 486 -15.56 16.71 37.58
CA GLY A 486 -14.42 17.00 38.46
C GLY A 486 -13.46 15.82 38.66
N TRP A 487 -13.61 14.74 37.89
CA TRP A 487 -12.71 13.58 37.90
C TRP A 487 -12.62 12.93 36.51
N ALA A 488 -11.58 12.12 36.30
CA ALA A 488 -11.32 11.46 35.03
C ALA A 488 -12.22 10.22 34.83
N VAL A 489 -13.49 10.44 34.51
CA VAL A 489 -14.44 9.36 34.19
C VAL A 489 -13.85 8.43 33.11
N PRO A 490 -13.86 7.10 33.32
CA PRO A 490 -13.47 6.14 32.30
C PRO A 490 -14.24 6.37 31.00
N ALA A 491 -13.53 6.35 29.87
CA ALA A 491 -14.12 6.67 28.59
C ALA A 491 -13.66 5.71 27.49
N LEU A 492 -14.56 5.44 26.57
CA LEU A 492 -14.37 4.58 25.39
C LEU A 492 -14.80 5.36 24.14
N ILE A 493 -13.90 5.44 23.17
CA ILE A 493 -14.20 5.97 21.83
C ILE A 493 -14.50 4.82 20.88
N LEU A 494 -15.63 4.91 20.17
CA LEU A 494 -15.93 4.09 19.01
C LEU A 494 -15.52 4.88 17.76
N THR A 495 -14.89 4.25 16.77
CA THR A 495 -14.43 5.00 15.59
C THR A 495 -14.36 4.18 14.31
N GLY A 496 -14.78 4.75 13.18
CA GLY A 496 -14.52 4.19 11.85
C GLY A 496 -13.14 4.53 11.27
N HIS A 497 -12.37 5.38 11.96
CA HIS A 497 -11.09 5.91 11.50
C HIS A 497 -9.91 5.07 12.02
N ASP A 498 -8.70 5.38 11.54
CA ASP A 498 -7.48 4.68 11.94
C ASP A 498 -7.16 4.91 13.42
N VAL A 499 -7.23 3.84 14.22
CA VAL A 499 -7.01 3.85 15.67
C VAL A 499 -5.67 4.50 16.04
N GLU A 500 -4.62 4.30 15.25
CA GLU A 500 -3.28 4.88 15.53
C GLU A 500 -3.27 6.41 15.38
N LYS A 501 -4.03 6.96 14.44
CA LYS A 501 -4.14 8.42 14.26
C LYS A 501 -4.90 9.06 15.41
N ILE A 502 -5.95 8.39 15.88
CA ILE A 502 -6.73 8.86 17.03
C ILE A 502 -5.92 8.71 18.30
N GLN A 503 -5.18 7.61 18.47
CA GLN A 503 -4.28 7.39 19.59
C GLN A 503 -3.16 8.44 19.65
N ALA A 504 -2.65 8.88 18.50
CA ALA A 504 -1.73 10.03 18.41
C ALA A 504 -2.41 11.36 18.81
N ALA A 505 -3.67 11.57 18.44
CA ALA A 505 -4.44 12.75 18.84
C ALA A 505 -4.84 12.75 20.34
N LEU A 506 -4.85 11.58 20.97
CA LEU A 506 -5.30 11.39 22.34
C LEU A 506 -4.28 11.76 23.42
N HIS A 507 -3.02 12.10 23.09
CA HIS A 507 -1.99 12.66 23.99
C HIS A 507 -2.21 12.39 25.50
N ASP A 508 -1.86 11.19 25.97
CA ASP A 508 -1.92 10.72 27.37
C ASP A 508 -3.30 10.75 28.06
N ARG A 509 -4.38 11.04 27.33
CA ARG A 509 -5.76 10.96 27.85
C ARG A 509 -6.12 9.49 27.93
N GLN A 510 -6.14 8.93 29.14
CA GLN A 510 -6.55 7.55 29.44
C GLN A 510 -7.97 7.27 28.90
N ILE A 511 -8.08 6.90 27.63
CA ILE A 511 -9.31 6.70 26.86
C ILE A 511 -9.11 5.42 26.04
N ALA A 512 -10.00 4.45 26.21
CA ALA A 512 -10.00 3.23 25.40
C ALA A 512 -10.54 3.52 24.00
N ILE A 513 -10.11 2.75 22.99
CA ILE A 513 -10.56 2.93 21.60
C ILE A 513 -10.98 1.59 21.03
N LEU A 514 -12.14 1.54 20.37
CA LEU A 514 -12.60 0.40 19.58
C LEU A 514 -12.97 0.84 18.16
N SER A 515 -12.53 0.07 17.17
CA SER A 515 -12.83 0.33 15.77
C SER A 515 -14.20 -0.22 15.37
N LYS A 516 -15.03 0.60 14.70
CA LYS A 516 -16.27 0.18 14.05
C LYS A 516 -15.94 -0.68 12.80
N PRO A 517 -16.65 -1.79 12.52
CA PRO A 517 -17.82 -2.29 13.25
C PRO A 517 -17.42 -3.02 14.54
N VAL A 518 -18.03 -2.61 15.66
CA VAL A 518 -17.72 -3.16 16.98
C VAL A 518 -18.55 -4.41 17.23
N ARG A 519 -17.90 -5.51 17.63
CA ARG A 519 -18.63 -6.73 18.01
C ARG A 519 -19.15 -6.60 19.45
N PRO A 520 -20.35 -7.11 19.77
CA PRO A 520 -20.89 -7.09 21.14
C PRO A 520 -19.94 -7.65 22.20
N ALA A 521 -19.17 -8.70 21.88
CA ALA A 521 -18.21 -9.28 22.81
C ALA A 521 -17.03 -8.34 23.12
N GLU A 522 -16.55 -7.58 22.13
CA GLU A 522 -15.43 -6.64 22.26
C GLU A 522 -15.86 -5.42 23.09
N LEU A 523 -17.04 -4.86 22.79
CA LEU A 523 -17.62 -3.76 23.56
C LEU A 523 -17.84 -4.17 25.03
N ARG A 524 -18.37 -5.37 25.26
CA ARG A 524 -18.59 -5.90 26.62
C ARG A 524 -17.28 -6.10 27.38
N GLY A 525 -16.23 -6.56 26.71
CA GLY A 525 -14.89 -6.71 27.29
C GLY A 525 -14.30 -5.37 27.70
N ALA A 526 -14.32 -4.39 26.81
CA ALA A 526 -13.79 -3.05 27.08
C ALA A 526 -14.51 -2.35 28.25
N LEU A 527 -15.85 -2.44 28.30
CA LEU A 527 -16.62 -1.84 29.39
C LEU A 527 -16.33 -2.50 30.75
N ARG A 528 -16.05 -3.80 30.77
CA ARG A 528 -15.66 -4.52 31.99
C ARG A 528 -14.29 -4.11 32.50
N GLU A 529 -13.33 -3.95 31.59
CA GLU A 529 -11.98 -3.51 31.96
C GLU A 529 -12.02 -2.08 32.54
N LEU A 530 -12.79 -1.19 31.90
CA LEU A 530 -13.01 0.17 32.37
C LEU A 530 -13.75 0.23 33.71
N SER A 531 -14.71 -0.67 33.97
CA SER A 531 -15.46 -0.69 35.23
C SER A 531 -14.64 -1.22 36.42
N GLN A 532 -13.67 -2.12 36.17
CA GLN A 532 -12.79 -2.68 37.22
C GLN A 532 -11.70 -1.69 37.67
N GLY A 533 -11.29 -0.75 36.82
CA GLY A 533 -10.36 0.33 37.19
C GLY A 533 -10.90 1.26 38.29
N LYS A 534 -12.21 1.22 38.57
CA LYS A 534 -12.88 2.00 39.61
C LYS A 534 -12.55 1.53 41.04
N THR A 535 -12.00 0.32 41.22
CA THR A 535 -11.84 -0.30 42.55
C THR A 535 -10.46 -0.06 43.19
N ILE A 536 -9.55 0.68 42.54
CA ILE A 536 -8.19 0.96 43.06
C ILE A 536 -7.91 2.48 43.12
N ALA A 537 -8.89 3.27 43.56
CA ALA A 537 -8.69 4.67 43.92
C ALA A 537 -9.10 4.92 45.37
#